data_AF-A0A0M8W813-F1
#
_entry.id   AF-A0A0M8W813-F1
#
_cell.length_a   1.000
_cell.length_b   1.000
_cell.length_c   1.000
_cell.angle_alpha   90.00
_cell.angle_beta   90.00
_cell.angle_gamma   90.00
#
_symmetry.space_group_name_H-M   'P 1'
#
loop_
_entity.id
_entity.type
_entity.pdbx_description
1 polymer ?
#
loop_
_entity_poly.entity_id
_entity_poly.type
_entity_poly.pdbx_seq_one_letter_code
_entity_poly.pdbx_strand_id
1 'polypeptide(L)'
;MGMLVAMIMLQARAGKDAPVNKGWLHGAALQLLTGIALVGIDPLIDTVKYDHIKIGVKLLVLVAIAVVVAININKPKAPSWLLPTAASLVVLNVGIAVFWT
;
A
#
# COMPACT_ATOMS: atom_id res chain seq x y z
N MET A 1 4.36 4.56 1.51
CA MET A 1 5.07 3.26 1.38
C MET A 1 5.85 2.85 2.61
N GLY A 2 6.65 3.72 3.23
CA GLY A 2 7.51 3.33 4.37
C GLY A 2 6.78 2.60 5.50
N MET A 3 5.58 3.05 5.88
CA MET A 3 4.77 2.36 6.90
C MET A 3 4.31 0.97 6.44
N LEU A 4 3.91 0.79 5.18
CA LEU A 4 3.53 -0.52 4.64
C LEU A 4 4.73 -1.48 4.61
N VAL A 5 5.93 -0.99 4.28
CA VAL A 5 7.16 -1.77 4.35
C VAL A 5 7.48 -2.18 5.81
N ALA A 6 7.31 -1.26 6.76
CA ALA A 6 7.47 -1.58 8.18
C ALA A 6 6.46 -2.65 8.65
N MET A 7 5.23 -2.64 8.12
CA MET A 7 4.22 -3.66 8.41
C MET A 7 4.57 -5.04 7.87
N ILE A 8 5.27 -5.13 6.72
CA ILE A 8 5.82 -6.40 6.23
C ILE A 8 6.78 -6.99 7.27
N MET A 9 7.72 -6.17 7.76
CA MET A 9 8.70 -6.60 8.76
C MET A 9 8.04 -6.98 10.09
N LEU A 10 7.08 -6.17 10.56
CA LEU A 10 6.33 -6.44 11.79
C LEU A 10 5.52 -7.74 11.69
N GLN A 11 4.80 -7.94 10.59
CA GLN A 11 4.00 -9.15 10.39
C GLN A 11 4.89 -10.39 10.23
N ALA A 12 6.04 -10.27 9.56
CA ALA A 12 7.02 -11.36 9.46
C ALA A 12 7.58 -11.76 10.82
N ARG A 13 7.83 -10.78 11.71
CA ARG A 13 8.33 -11.01 13.06
C ARG A 13 7.27 -11.56 14.02
N ALA A 14 6.01 -11.19 13.85
CA ALA A 14 4.92 -11.56 14.75
C ALA A 14 4.64 -13.08 14.81
N GLY A 15 5.12 -13.85 13.83
CA GLY A 15 4.98 -15.30 13.78
C GLY A 15 3.76 -15.77 12.99
N LYS A 16 3.68 -17.08 12.75
CA LYS A 16 2.74 -17.71 11.82
C LYS A 16 1.28 -17.66 12.28
N ASP A 17 1.06 -17.57 13.60
CA ASP A 17 -0.26 -17.59 14.22
C ASP A 17 -0.78 -16.20 14.61
N ALA A 18 0.01 -15.16 14.38
CA ALA A 18 -0.39 -13.80 14.71
C ALA A 18 -1.56 -13.33 13.83
N PRO A 19 -2.50 -12.54 14.40
CA PRO A 19 -3.51 -11.85 13.60
C PRO A 19 -2.86 -10.78 12.70
N VAL A 20 -3.62 -10.28 11.74
CA VAL A 20 -3.18 -9.19 10.86
C VAL A 20 -3.12 -7.89 11.65
N ASN A 21 -1.99 -7.18 11.58
CA ASN A 21 -1.83 -5.90 12.27
C ASN A 21 -2.68 -4.78 11.63
N LYS A 22 -3.44 -4.02 12.44
CA LYS A 22 -4.23 -2.86 11.96
C LYS A 22 -3.37 -1.75 11.34
N GLY A 23 -2.07 -1.69 11.66
CA GLY A 23 -1.12 -0.76 11.06
C GLY A 23 -1.04 -0.83 9.53
N TRP A 24 -1.41 -1.97 8.93
CA TRP A 24 -1.55 -2.08 7.46
C TRP A 24 -2.59 -1.11 6.90
N LEU A 25 -3.75 -0.99 7.55
CA LEU A 25 -4.81 -0.07 7.10
C LEU A 25 -4.43 1.39 7.34
N HIS A 26 -3.78 1.70 8.46
CA HIS A 26 -3.28 3.05 8.72
C HIS A 26 -2.21 3.47 7.69
N GLY A 27 -1.30 2.55 7.35
CA GLY A 27 -0.30 2.79 6.32
C GLY A 27 -0.91 2.99 4.93
N ALA A 28 -1.93 2.20 4.59
CA ALA A 28 -2.66 2.35 3.34
C ALA A 28 -3.44 3.68 3.28
N ALA A 29 -4.13 4.05 4.36
CA ALA A 29 -4.90 5.29 4.45
C ALA A 29 -4.00 6.53 4.37
N LEU A 30 -2.88 6.54 5.11
CA LEU A 30 -1.90 7.63 5.06
C LEU A 30 -1.32 7.79 3.64
N GLN A 31 -1.03 6.67 2.98
CA GLN A 31 -0.53 6.71 1.62
C GLN A 31 -1.58 7.20 0.61
N LEU A 32 -2.83 6.81 0.76
CA LEU A 32 -3.93 7.30 -0.07
C LEU A 32 -4.08 8.81 0.11
N LEU A 33 -4.11 9.26 1.36
CA LEU A 33 -4.24 10.68 1.71
C LEU A 33 -3.08 11.51 1.12
N THR A 34 -1.85 11.06 1.30
CA THR A 34 -0.68 11.74 0.74
C THR A 34 -0.66 11.71 -0.79
N GLY A 35 -1.05 10.60 -1.41
CA GLY A 35 -1.16 10.49 -2.87
C GLY A 35 -2.21 11.45 -3.44
N ILE A 36 -3.39 11.52 -2.84
CA ILE A 36 -4.46 12.46 -3.24
C ILE A 36 -3.99 13.90 -3.03
N ALA A 37 -3.35 14.21 -1.90
CA ALA A 37 -2.84 15.55 -1.63
C ALA A 37 -1.82 15.99 -2.70
N LEU A 38 -0.87 15.12 -3.07
CA LEU A 38 0.14 15.44 -4.09
C LEU A 38 -0.48 15.71 -5.46
N VAL A 39 -1.44 14.89 -5.89
CA VAL A 39 -2.11 15.05 -7.20
C VAL A 39 -3.11 16.21 -7.19
N GLY A 40 -3.76 16.46 -6.06
CA GLY A 40 -4.75 17.53 -5.90
C GLY A 40 -4.14 18.93 -5.80
N ILE A 41 -2.88 19.04 -5.38
CA ILE A 41 -2.16 20.32 -5.37
C ILE A 41 -1.74 20.73 -6.78
N ASP A 42 -1.53 19.79 -7.70
CA ASP A 42 -1.00 20.05 -9.03
C ASP A 42 -1.70 21.19 -9.82
N PRO A 43 -3.05 21.26 -9.87
CA PRO A 43 -3.74 22.34 -10.58
C PRO A 43 -3.49 23.74 -10.00
N LEU A 44 -2.99 23.84 -8.77
CA LEU A 44 -2.71 25.11 -8.09
C LEU A 44 -1.29 25.64 -8.39
N ILE A 45 -0.37 24.75 -8.75
CA ILE A 45 1.04 25.09 -9.01
C ILE A 45 1.39 25.06 -10.51
N ASP A 46 0.68 24.27 -11.32
CA ASP A 46 0.80 24.20 -12.79
C ASP A 46 2.25 24.07 -13.31
N THR A 47 3.10 23.37 -12.55
CA THR A 47 4.54 23.23 -12.83
C THR A 47 4.96 21.80 -13.14
N VAL A 48 4.14 20.80 -12.83
CA VAL A 48 4.48 19.38 -12.99
C VAL A 48 3.49 18.69 -13.91
N LYS A 49 3.97 18.09 -15.01
CA LYS A 49 3.12 17.20 -15.81
C LYS A 49 3.10 15.80 -15.21
N TYR A 50 2.03 15.47 -14.52
CA TYR A 50 1.83 14.11 -14.02
C TYR A 50 1.26 13.18 -15.08
N ASP A 51 1.75 11.93 -15.08
CA ASP A 51 1.12 10.83 -15.80
C ASP A 51 -0.05 10.29 -14.95
N HIS A 52 -1.27 10.67 -15.33
CA HIS A 52 -2.48 10.23 -14.64
C HIS A 52 -2.73 8.71 -14.75
N ILE A 53 -2.23 8.05 -15.79
CA ILE A 53 -2.31 6.58 -15.91
C ILE A 53 -1.42 5.94 -14.86
N LYS A 54 -0.16 6.38 -14.75
CA LYS A 54 0.78 5.91 -13.73
C LYS A 54 0.22 6.10 -12.32
N ILE A 55 -0.39 7.25 -12.04
CA ILE A 55 -1.07 7.52 -10.76
C ILE A 55 -2.24 6.54 -10.56
N GLY A 56 -3.11 6.37 -11.56
CA GLY A 56 -4.25 5.46 -11.50
C GLY A 56 -3.85 4.02 -11.19
N VAL A 57 -2.80 3.51 -11.84
CA VAL A 57 -2.28 2.16 -11.57
C VAL A 57 -1.75 2.06 -10.13
N LYS A 58 -1.00 3.06 -9.63
CA LYS A 58 -0.50 3.06 -8.25
C LYS A 58 -1.63 3.08 -7.22
N LEU A 59 -2.70 3.83 -7.49
CA LEU A 59 -3.90 3.84 -6.65
C LEU A 59 -4.59 2.48 -6.66
N LEU A 60 -4.74 1.85 -7.83
CA LEU A 60 -5.35 0.53 -7.95
C LEU A 60 -4.59 -0.52 -7.15
N VAL A 61 -3.26 -0.55 -7.26
CA VAL A 61 -2.43 -1.49 -6.49
C VAL A 61 -2.52 -1.21 -4.98
N LEU A 62 -2.58 0.06 -4.56
CA LEU A 62 -2.79 0.42 -3.16
C LEU A 62 -4.15 -0.08 -2.64
N VAL A 63 -5.21 0.09 -3.42
CA VAL A 63 -6.54 -0.43 -3.09
C VAL A 63 -6.52 -1.95 -2.99
N ALA A 64 -5.84 -2.64 -3.90
CA ALA A 64 -5.68 -4.10 -3.82
C ALA A 64 -5.02 -4.54 -2.50
N ILE A 65 -3.94 -3.86 -2.07
CA ILE A 65 -3.31 -4.11 -0.76
C ILE A 65 -4.31 -3.91 0.37
N ALA A 66 -5.03 -2.78 0.37
CA ALA A 66 -6.00 -2.45 1.40
C ALA A 66 -7.13 -3.48 1.49
N VAL A 67 -7.65 -3.96 0.35
CA VAL A 67 -8.71 -4.97 0.27
C VAL A 67 -8.22 -6.32 0.82
N VAL A 68 -7.04 -6.78 0.40
CA VAL A 68 -6.45 -8.03 0.89
C VAL A 68 -6.29 -8.00 2.41
N VAL A 69 -5.83 -6.89 2.96
CA VAL A 69 -5.68 -6.69 4.41
C VAL A 69 -7.05 -6.63 5.08
N ALA A 70 -7.97 -5.81 4.58
CA ALA A 70 -9.28 -5.57 5.20
C ALA A 70 -10.12 -6.84 5.31
N ILE A 71 -10.11 -7.71 4.29
CA ILE A 71 -10.83 -8.99 4.31
C ILE A 71 -10.30 -9.93 5.42
N ASN A 72 -9.02 -9.81 5.77
CA ASN A 72 -8.36 -10.71 6.71
C ASN A 72 -8.13 -10.10 8.10
N ILE A 73 -8.48 -8.84 8.32
CA ILE A 73 -8.14 -8.12 9.55
C ILE A 73 -8.92 -8.57 10.79
N ASN A 74 -10.14 -9.04 10.58
CA ASN A 74 -10.99 -9.55 11.67
C ASN A 74 -10.76 -11.04 11.92
N LYS A 75 -9.86 -11.70 11.17
CA LYS A 75 -9.57 -13.11 11.35
C LYS A 75 -8.62 -13.29 12.55
N PRO A 76 -8.82 -14.32 13.38
CA PRO A 76 -7.99 -14.56 14.56
C PRO A 76 -6.53 -14.87 14.20
N LYS A 77 -6.28 -15.35 12.97
CA LYS A 77 -4.96 -15.67 12.44
C LYS A 77 -4.82 -15.17 11.00
N ALA A 78 -3.67 -14.58 10.69
CA ALA A 78 -3.33 -14.21 9.32
C ALA A 78 -3.12 -15.47 8.46
N PRO A 79 -3.74 -15.57 7.26
CA PRO A 79 -3.43 -16.66 6.33
C PRO A 79 -1.95 -16.64 5.92
N SER A 80 -1.35 -17.81 5.72
CA SER A 80 0.06 -17.94 5.32
C SER A 80 0.38 -17.24 3.98
N TRP A 81 -0.60 -17.13 3.10
CA TRP A 81 -0.46 -16.44 1.81
C TRP A 81 -0.57 -14.92 1.91
N LEU A 82 -1.12 -14.37 2.99
CA LEU A 82 -1.38 -12.92 3.08
C LEU A 82 -0.09 -12.12 3.04
N LEU A 83 0.90 -12.50 3.85
CA LEU A 83 2.16 -11.79 3.94
C LEU A 83 2.92 -11.76 2.59
N PRO A 84 3.18 -12.89 1.90
CA PRO A 84 3.86 -12.85 0.61
C PRO A 84 3.06 -12.09 -0.45
N THR A 85 1.72 -12.21 -0.47
CA THR A 85 0.88 -11.45 -1.40
C THR A 85 0.96 -9.94 -1.14
N ALA A 86 0.76 -9.51 0.09
CA ALA A 86 0.81 -8.09 0.44
C ALA A 86 2.21 -7.49 0.24
N ALA A 87 3.26 -8.23 0.59
CA ALA A 87 4.64 -7.80 0.36
C ALA A 87 4.94 -7.64 -1.14
N SER A 88 4.52 -8.60 -1.97
CA SER A 88 4.70 -8.54 -3.42
C SER A 88 3.97 -7.34 -4.02
N LEU A 89 2.75 -7.06 -3.58
CA LEU A 89 1.99 -5.89 -4.05
C LEU A 89 2.65 -4.56 -3.63
N VAL A 90 3.21 -4.48 -2.43
CA VAL A 90 3.97 -3.28 -1.99
C VAL A 90 5.20 -3.08 -2.86
N VAL A 91 5.98 -4.14 -3.09
CA VAL A 91 7.17 -4.08 -3.97
C VAL A 91 6.77 -3.69 -5.38
N LEU A 92 5.70 -4.26 -5.93
CA LEU A 92 5.17 -3.92 -7.26
C LEU A 92 4.82 -2.42 -7.33
N ASN A 93 4.15 -1.88 -6.32
CA ASN A 93 3.78 -0.46 -6.30
C ASN A 93 5.00 0.47 -6.26
N VAL A 94 6.03 0.09 -5.50
CA VAL A 94 7.33 0.79 -5.50
C VAL A 94 8.02 0.66 -6.86
N GLY A 95 8.02 -0.51 -7.47
CA GLY A 95 8.59 -0.74 -8.80
C GLY A 95 7.92 0.11 -9.88
N ILE A 96 6.59 0.19 -9.87
CA ILE A 96 5.81 1.09 -10.74
C ILE A 96 6.23 2.54 -10.53
N ALA A 97 6.50 2.95 -9.29
CA ALA A 97 6.94 4.30 -9.00
C ALA A 97 8.33 4.64 -9.56
N VAL A 98 9.25 3.67 -9.54
CA VAL A 98 10.67 3.89 -9.83
C VAL A 98 11.00 3.63 -11.30
N PHE A 99 10.43 2.58 -11.90
CA PHE A 99 10.83 2.10 -13.22
C PHE A 99 9.92 2.56 -14.36
N TRP A 100 8.70 3.04 -14.07
CA TRP A 100 7.82 3.57 -15.11
C TRP A 100 8.26 4.99 -15.46
N THR A 101 8.76 5.18 -16.69
CA THR A 101 9.07 6.49 -17.29
C THR A 101 7.88 6.99 -18.06
#